data_AF-A0A5Q2W0P2-F1
#
_entry.id   AF-A0A5Q2W0P2-F1
#
_cell.length_a   1.000
_cell.length_b   1.000
_cell.length_c   1.000
_cell.angle_alpha   90.00
_cell.angle_beta   90.00
_cell.angle_gamma   90.00
#
_symmetry.space_group_name_H-M   'P 1'
#
loop_
_entity.id
_entity.type
_entity.pdbx_description
1 polymer ?
#
loop_
_entity_poly.entity_id
_entity_poly.type
_entity_poly.pdbx_seq_one_letter_code
_entity_poly.pdbx_strand_id
1 'polypeptide(L)'
;MERASTRLKRIAKRLSRTALKAARTVVSTAPHADADGVSLADGRTLNIRLYVPPGEHARALRFRNGASRRRIPLLMNSDAESATITVMLDANGADLRIGRWTMSVETERHRLPLMISGPARKHATATVIRPHPPARSDHLVRHIGTNALGLAVITVSSPTPSIDVTSVDASLYRIRLTLTPVETTVERMWTHRRTSHTRLEIPFHRISGAVIVDLPLTAMANQAYADDEANPTWEVVVETPAGHMKLQNGLSDIRNPRNAVRYKSIRLAGQPGRPIFRPYWTLDARLAIEQRSSTKPTPTTTAGSPV
;
A
#
# COMPACT_ATOMS: atom_id res chain seq x y z
N MET A 1 -17.84 -45.39 0.18
CA MET A 1 -17.16 -44.60 1.23
C MET A 1 -17.23 -43.08 1.02
N GLU A 2 -17.13 -42.57 -0.20
CA GLU A 2 -17.17 -41.12 -0.51
C GLU A 2 -18.44 -40.36 -0.03
N ARG A 3 -19.62 -40.97 -0.09
CA ARG A 3 -20.89 -40.35 0.33
C ARG A 3 -20.99 -40.10 1.84
N ALA A 4 -20.37 -40.95 2.66
CA ALA A 4 -20.36 -40.82 4.12
C ALA A 4 -19.44 -39.65 4.58
N SER A 5 -18.29 -39.49 3.92
CA SER A 5 -17.35 -38.38 4.16
C SER A 5 -17.99 -37.01 3.88
N THR A 6 -18.76 -36.90 2.80
CA THR A 6 -19.45 -35.66 2.42
C THR A 6 -20.57 -35.28 3.40
N ARG A 7 -21.29 -36.27 3.96
CA ARG A 7 -22.34 -36.05 4.97
C ARG A 7 -21.75 -35.56 6.30
N LEU A 8 -20.65 -36.15 6.75
CA LEU A 8 -19.93 -35.74 7.96
C LEU A 8 -19.37 -34.31 7.86
N LYS A 9 -18.76 -33.95 6.72
CA LYS A 9 -18.28 -32.58 6.46
C LYS A 9 -19.41 -31.54 6.53
N ARG A 10 -20.61 -31.86 6.02
CA ARG A 10 -21.79 -30.97 6.10
C ARG A 10 -22.30 -30.81 7.52
N ILE A 11 -22.37 -31.90 8.29
CA ILE A 11 -22.80 -31.88 9.69
C ILE A 11 -21.82 -31.05 10.54
N ALA A 12 -20.52 -31.31 10.41
CA ALA A 12 -19.48 -30.54 11.10
C ALA A 12 -19.59 -29.04 10.78
N LYS A 13 -19.70 -28.67 9.50
CA LYS A 13 -19.86 -27.27 9.08
C LYS A 13 -21.12 -26.61 9.66
N ARG A 14 -22.23 -27.35 9.78
CA ARG A 14 -23.47 -26.85 10.37
C ARG A 14 -23.32 -26.64 11.87
N LEU A 15 -22.75 -27.60 12.59
CA LEU A 15 -22.47 -27.49 14.02
C LEU A 15 -21.52 -26.33 14.33
N SER A 16 -20.43 -26.17 13.56
CA SER A 16 -19.51 -25.04 13.71
C SER A 16 -20.19 -23.69 13.48
N ARG A 17 -21.11 -23.59 12.52
CA ARG A 17 -21.89 -22.36 12.30
C ARG A 17 -22.82 -22.05 13.45
N THR A 18 -23.52 -23.04 13.99
CA THR A 18 -24.43 -22.85 15.14
C THR A 18 -23.66 -22.45 16.39
N ALA A 19 -22.55 -23.14 16.68
CA ALA A 19 -21.68 -22.81 17.82
C ALA A 19 -21.11 -21.39 17.68
N LEU A 20 -20.66 -21.01 16.48
CA LEU A 20 -20.16 -19.66 16.21
C LEU A 20 -21.26 -18.60 16.39
N LYS A 21 -22.49 -18.88 15.94
CA LYS A 21 -23.63 -17.97 16.11
C LYS A 21 -23.93 -17.76 17.59
N ALA A 22 -24.00 -18.84 18.37
CA ALA A 22 -24.22 -18.77 19.82
C ALA A 22 -23.11 -17.99 20.53
N ALA A 23 -21.84 -18.28 20.20
CA ALA A 23 -20.70 -17.57 20.76
C ALA A 23 -20.70 -16.07 20.41
N ARG A 24 -21.07 -15.72 19.17
CA ARG A 24 -21.21 -14.32 18.75
C ARG A 24 -22.31 -13.62 19.52
N THR A 25 -23.46 -14.27 19.74
CA THR A 25 -24.55 -13.70 20.56
C THR A 25 -24.06 -13.40 21.97
N VAL A 26 -23.40 -14.36 22.64
CA VAL A 26 -22.85 -14.18 24.00
C VAL A 26 -21.88 -13.00 24.06
N VAL A 27 -20.98 -12.89 23.09
CA VAL A 27 -20.01 -11.77 23.02
C VAL A 27 -20.72 -10.44 22.80
N SER A 28 -21.73 -10.37 21.94
CA SER A 28 -22.45 -9.12 21.65
C SER A 28 -23.37 -8.65 22.79
N THR A 29 -23.79 -9.56 23.68
CA THR A 29 -24.64 -9.22 24.83
C THR A 29 -23.86 -8.96 26.12
N ALA A 30 -22.59 -9.37 26.18
CA ALA A 30 -21.71 -9.08 27.31
C ALA A 30 -21.29 -7.59 27.29
N PRO A 31 -20.89 -7.02 28.44
CA PRO A 31 -20.25 -5.71 28.47
C PRO A 31 -19.05 -5.68 27.51
N HIS A 32 -19.03 -4.72 26.60
CA HIS A 32 -17.99 -4.54 25.59
C HIS A 32 -17.70 -3.06 25.39
N ALA A 33 -16.55 -2.77 24.81
CA ALA A 33 -16.23 -1.44 24.31
C ALA A 33 -16.46 -1.41 22.80
N ASP A 34 -16.98 -0.30 22.29
CA ASP A 34 -17.29 -0.09 20.88
C ASP A 34 -16.25 0.84 20.22
N ALA A 35 -16.00 0.62 18.94
CA ALA A 35 -15.24 1.53 18.10
C ALA A 35 -15.97 1.81 16.78
N ASP A 36 -16.21 3.09 16.49
CA ASP A 36 -16.87 3.56 15.26
C ASP A 36 -15.88 4.12 14.21
N GLY A 37 -14.59 4.20 14.56
CA GLY A 37 -13.51 4.63 13.67
C GLY A 37 -12.19 3.97 14.04
N VAL A 38 -11.81 2.93 13.30
CA VAL A 38 -10.50 2.26 13.45
C VAL A 38 -9.73 2.39 12.15
N SER A 39 -8.58 3.04 12.20
CA SER A 39 -7.74 3.28 11.02
C SER A 39 -6.26 3.10 11.32
N LEU A 40 -5.50 2.71 10.30
CA LEU A 40 -4.05 2.74 10.32
C LEU A 40 -3.62 3.93 9.49
N ALA A 41 -3.14 4.97 10.17
CA ALA A 41 -2.30 5.98 9.53
C ALA A 41 -0.92 5.37 9.31
N ASP A 42 -0.29 5.76 8.20
CA ASP A 42 1.11 5.44 7.85
C ASP A 42 1.55 4.02 8.21
N GLY A 43 0.67 3.01 8.04
CA GLY A 43 0.86 1.59 8.31
C GLY A 43 1.36 1.17 9.69
N ARG A 44 1.56 2.11 10.62
CA ARG A 44 2.11 1.86 11.97
C ARG A 44 1.34 2.60 13.06
N THR A 45 0.61 3.66 12.72
CA THR A 45 -0.12 4.47 13.70
C THR A 45 -1.58 4.04 13.71
N LEU A 46 -1.99 3.34 14.76
CA LEU A 46 -3.35 2.91 14.97
C LEU A 46 -4.16 4.02 15.64
N ASN A 47 -5.18 4.51 14.94
CA ASN A 47 -6.15 5.46 15.47
C ASN A 47 -7.47 4.73 15.73
N ILE A 48 -7.96 4.80 16.97
CA ILE A 48 -9.23 4.21 17.40
C ILE A 48 -10.06 5.29 18.07
N ARG A 49 -11.27 5.53 17.59
CA ARG A 49 -12.30 6.22 18.34
C ARG A 49 -13.05 5.20 19.18
N LEU A 50 -12.92 5.30 20.50
CA LEU A 50 -13.38 4.32 21.47
C LEU A 50 -14.57 4.85 22.27
N TYR A 51 -15.56 3.99 22.52
CA TYR A 51 -16.64 4.20 23.48
C TYR A 51 -16.58 3.07 24.51
N VAL A 52 -16.52 3.45 25.78
CA VAL A 52 -16.61 2.51 26.90
C VAL A 52 -17.98 2.61 27.57
N PRO A 53 -18.48 1.54 28.20
CA PRO A 53 -19.71 1.60 28.96
C PRO A 53 -19.68 2.69 30.03
N PRO A 54 -20.84 3.31 30.36
CA PRO A 54 -20.92 4.31 31.42
C PRO A 54 -20.36 3.80 32.75
N GLY A 55 -19.57 4.64 33.44
CA GLY A 55 -18.93 4.28 34.71
C GLY A 55 -17.65 3.43 34.58
N GLU A 56 -17.19 3.17 33.35
CA GLU A 56 -15.89 2.57 33.08
C GLU A 56 -14.91 3.61 32.53
N HIS A 57 -13.64 3.52 32.94
CA HIS A 57 -12.56 4.34 32.41
C HIS A 57 -11.52 3.48 31.71
N ALA A 58 -11.24 3.77 30.44
CA ALA A 58 -10.23 3.04 29.67
C ALA A 58 -8.82 3.37 30.16
N ARG A 59 -8.11 2.37 30.69
CA ARG A 59 -6.73 2.53 31.22
C ARG A 59 -5.67 2.04 30.24
N ALA A 60 -5.97 1.01 29.46
CA ALA A 60 -5.01 0.45 28.52
C ALA A 60 -5.70 -0.20 27.32
N LEU A 61 -5.02 -0.16 26.16
CA LEU A 61 -5.35 -1.04 25.04
C LEU A 61 -4.51 -2.31 25.14
N ARG A 62 -5.17 -3.46 25.05
CA ARG A 62 -4.52 -4.78 25.12
C ARG A 62 -4.66 -5.53 23.81
N PHE A 63 -3.55 -6.11 23.37
CA PHE A 63 -3.45 -7.00 22.21
C PHE A 63 -3.12 -8.40 22.68
N ARG A 64 -3.79 -9.40 22.11
CA ARG A 64 -3.53 -10.81 22.39
C ARG A 64 -3.41 -11.63 21.12
N ASN A 65 -2.35 -12.43 21.03
CA ASN A 65 -2.14 -13.45 20.00
C ASN A 65 -1.66 -14.73 20.70
N GLY A 66 -2.55 -15.70 20.88
CA GLY A 66 -2.27 -16.91 21.67
C GLY A 66 -1.89 -16.59 23.12
N ALA A 67 -0.69 -17.02 23.53
CA ALA A 67 -0.07 -16.72 24.81
C ALA A 67 0.55 -15.31 24.88
N SER A 68 0.90 -14.73 23.73
CA SER A 68 1.51 -13.40 23.64
C SER A 68 0.50 -12.31 23.97
N ARG A 69 0.94 -11.36 24.81
CA ARG A 69 0.12 -10.24 25.27
C ARG A 69 0.95 -8.95 25.19
N ARG A 70 0.34 -7.89 24.69
CA ARG A 70 0.88 -6.52 24.72
C ARG A 70 -0.14 -5.60 25.35
N ARG A 71 0.35 -4.69 26.20
CA ARG A 71 -0.47 -3.72 26.92
C ARG A 71 0.11 -2.34 26.64
N ILE A 72 -0.75 -1.41 26.25
CA ILE A 72 -0.37 -0.05 25.94
C ILE A 72 -1.19 0.85 26.85
N PRO A 73 -0.56 1.55 27.80
CA PRO A 73 -1.26 2.48 28.67
C PRO A 73 -1.85 3.58 27.80
N LEU A 74 -3.10 3.93 28.08
CA LEU A 74 -3.76 5.05 27.44
C LEU A 74 -3.49 6.28 28.30
N LEU A 75 -2.91 7.32 27.69
CA LEU A 75 -2.82 8.63 28.30
C LEU A 75 -4.18 9.31 28.06
N MET A 76 -5.20 8.92 28.82
CA MET A 76 -6.50 9.59 28.78
C MET A 76 -6.59 10.63 29.87
N ASN A 77 -6.72 11.88 29.46
CA ASN A 77 -7.32 12.95 30.24
C ASN A 77 -8.68 13.26 29.58
N SER A 78 -9.77 12.70 30.08
CA SER A 78 -11.09 13.35 30.08
C SER A 78 -12.17 12.40 30.57
N ASP A 79 -13.09 12.94 31.37
CA ASP A 79 -14.37 12.36 31.80
C ASP A 79 -15.37 12.12 30.64
N ALA A 80 -14.90 11.96 29.40
CA ALA A 80 -15.72 11.89 28.21
C ALA A 80 -16.15 10.43 27.91
N GLU A 81 -17.42 10.25 27.53
CA GLU A 81 -18.00 8.96 27.10
C GLU A 81 -17.36 8.39 25.81
N SER A 82 -16.59 9.20 25.10
CA SER A 82 -15.85 8.81 23.91
C SER A 82 -14.43 9.34 23.96
N ALA A 83 -13.47 8.55 23.50
CA ALA A 83 -12.08 8.96 23.51
C ALA A 83 -11.34 8.50 22.26
N THR A 84 -10.47 9.36 21.74
CA THR A 84 -9.62 9.04 20.59
C THR A 84 -8.28 8.54 21.08
N ILE A 85 -7.92 7.34 20.67
CA ILE A 85 -6.68 6.66 21.01
C ILE A 85 -5.80 6.64 19.78
N THR A 86 -4.57 7.13 19.94
CA THR A 86 -3.50 6.97 18.96
C THR A 86 -2.40 6.10 19.54
N VAL A 87 -2.08 5.01 18.86
CA VAL A 87 -1.08 4.03 19.30
C VAL A 87 -0.04 3.81 18.20
N MET A 88 1.23 3.92 18.55
CA MET A 88 2.34 3.46 17.70
C MET A 88 2.49 1.93 17.81
N LEU A 89 2.56 1.24 16.67
CA LEU A 89 2.67 -0.23 16.59
C LEU A 89 4.09 -0.73 16.30
N ASP A 90 5.09 0.10 16.58
CA ASP A 90 6.52 -0.19 16.40
C ASP A 90 7.22 -0.48 17.75
N ALA A 91 8.55 -0.52 17.71
CA ALA A 91 9.42 -0.76 18.87
C ALA A 91 9.23 0.24 20.02
N ASN A 92 8.74 1.45 19.74
CA ASN A 92 8.49 2.50 20.74
C ASN A 92 7.07 2.43 21.31
N GLY A 93 6.24 1.49 20.84
CA GLY A 93 4.87 1.30 21.30
C GLY A 93 4.52 -0.17 21.53
N ALA A 94 3.60 -0.70 20.72
CA ALA A 94 3.06 -2.04 20.92
C ALA A 94 4.05 -3.18 20.61
N ASP A 95 4.97 -2.95 19.67
CA ASP A 95 5.81 -3.95 19.00
C ASP A 95 5.07 -5.29 18.78
N LEU A 96 4.11 -5.27 17.84
CA LEU A 96 3.31 -6.43 17.51
C LEU A 96 4.07 -7.31 16.51
N ARG A 97 4.39 -8.54 16.92
CA ARG A 97 4.96 -9.57 16.04
C ARG A 97 3.94 -10.03 14.99
N ILE A 98 4.44 -10.69 13.94
CA ILE A 98 3.62 -11.34 12.91
C ILE A 98 2.57 -12.26 13.56
N GLY A 99 1.34 -12.15 13.07
CA GLY A 99 0.18 -12.95 13.46
C GLY A 99 -1.08 -12.13 13.65
N ARG A 100 -2.12 -12.79 14.14
CA ARG A 100 -3.46 -12.21 14.31
C ARG A 100 -3.68 -11.84 15.78
N TRP A 101 -3.83 -10.55 16.04
CA TRP A 101 -3.98 -10.00 17.39
C TRP A 101 -5.41 -9.51 17.63
N THR A 102 -6.04 -10.05 18.67
CA THR A 102 -7.36 -9.58 19.13
C THR A 102 -7.18 -8.41 20.09
N MET A 103 -7.97 -7.37 19.88
CA MET A 103 -7.93 -6.14 20.68
C MET A 103 -9.00 -6.16 21.78
N SER A 104 -8.68 -5.51 22.89
CA SER A 104 -9.57 -5.35 24.05
C SER A 104 -9.15 -4.14 24.86
N VAL A 105 -10.09 -3.55 25.56
CA VAL A 105 -9.84 -2.43 26.48
C VAL A 105 -9.72 -2.97 27.89
N GLU A 106 -8.70 -2.54 28.60
CA GLU A 106 -8.58 -2.72 30.04
C GLU A 106 -9.15 -1.49 30.73
N THR A 107 -10.10 -1.72 31.62
CA THR A 107 -10.68 -0.70 32.50
C THR A 107 -10.16 -0.90 33.93
N GLU A 108 -10.66 -0.13 34.89
CA GLU A 108 -10.31 -0.31 36.29
C GLU A 108 -10.82 -1.63 36.86
N ARG A 109 -11.99 -2.07 36.39
CA ARG A 109 -12.74 -3.18 36.98
C ARG A 109 -12.52 -4.48 36.24
N HIS A 110 -12.39 -4.44 34.92
CA HIS A 110 -12.33 -5.64 34.12
C HIS A 110 -11.75 -5.38 32.73
N ARG A 111 -11.72 -6.44 31.93
CA ARG A 111 -11.30 -6.40 30.53
C ARG A 111 -12.53 -6.47 29.65
N LEU A 112 -12.72 -5.46 28.83
CA LEU A 112 -13.79 -5.38 27.84
C LEU A 112 -13.30 -5.83 26.47
N PRO A 113 -13.98 -6.78 25.80
CA PRO A 113 -13.74 -7.03 24.38
C PRO A 113 -13.98 -5.75 23.57
N LEU A 114 -13.13 -5.48 22.57
CA LEU A 114 -13.33 -4.36 21.65
C LEU A 114 -14.10 -4.85 20.43
N MET A 115 -15.25 -4.24 20.16
CA MET A 115 -16.05 -4.49 18.96
C MET A 115 -15.92 -3.33 17.98
N ILE A 116 -15.83 -3.64 16.68
CA ILE A 116 -15.90 -2.62 15.63
C ILE A 116 -17.36 -2.56 15.19
N SER A 117 -18.05 -1.50 15.59
CA SER A 117 -19.42 -1.25 15.14
C SER A 117 -19.35 -0.96 13.63
N GLY A 118 -20.17 -1.64 12.82
CA GLY A 118 -20.23 -1.39 11.37
C GLY A 118 -20.57 0.08 11.05
N PRO A 119 -20.58 0.50 9.77
CA PRO A 119 -20.82 1.90 9.41
C PRO A 119 -22.29 2.28 9.69
N ALA A 120 -22.62 2.62 10.93
CA ALA A 120 -23.91 3.17 11.34
C ALA A 120 -23.89 3.67 12.80
N ARG A 121 -23.22 4.79 13.05
CA ARG A 121 -23.82 5.89 13.82
C ARG A 121 -23.65 7.15 12.99
N LYS A 122 -24.73 7.93 12.88
CA LYS A 122 -24.79 9.22 12.16
C LYS A 122 -23.90 10.27 12.86
N HIS A 123 -22.60 10.04 12.89
CA HIS A 123 -21.62 11.07 13.21
C HIS A 123 -20.85 11.35 11.93
N ALA A 124 -21.08 12.55 11.41
CA ALA A 124 -20.56 13.00 10.13
C ALA A 124 -19.04 12.76 10.02
N THR A 125 -18.67 12.20 8.88
CA THR A 125 -17.35 12.34 8.25
C THR A 125 -16.14 12.03 9.13
N ALA A 126 -15.95 10.76 9.50
CA ALA A 126 -14.59 10.22 9.48
C ALA A 126 -14.29 9.88 8.02
N THR A 127 -13.67 10.82 7.32
CA THR A 127 -13.08 10.58 6.00
C THR A 127 -12.35 9.26 6.08
N VAL A 128 -12.78 8.26 5.29
CA VAL A 128 -11.99 7.05 5.07
C VAL A 128 -10.76 7.51 4.29
N ILE A 129 -9.77 8.01 5.03
CA ILE A 129 -8.43 8.19 4.51
C ILE A 129 -7.98 6.77 4.22
N ARG A 130 -7.88 6.45 2.92
CA ARG A 130 -7.35 5.15 2.47
C ARG A 130 -6.06 4.91 3.26
N PRO A 131 -5.89 3.75 3.92
CA PRO A 131 -4.72 3.49 4.73
C PRO A 131 -3.48 3.72 3.87
N HIS A 132 -2.64 4.67 4.28
CA HIS A 132 -1.30 4.81 3.74
C HIS A 132 -0.46 3.70 4.36
N PRO A 133 0.15 2.78 3.60
CA PRO A 133 1.12 1.86 4.17
C PRO A 133 2.40 2.59 4.70
N PRO A 134 3.29 1.89 5.44
CA PRO A 134 4.13 2.56 6.42
C PRO A 134 5.37 3.32 5.98
N ALA A 135 5.80 4.23 6.85
CA ALA A 135 7.18 4.71 6.91
C ALA A 135 8.05 3.61 7.43
N ARG A 136 9.19 3.40 6.78
CA ARG A 136 10.21 2.44 7.19
C ARG A 136 10.46 2.46 8.69
N SER A 137 10.30 1.29 9.30
CA SER A 137 11.33 0.72 10.20
C SER A 137 11.13 -0.77 10.52
N ASP A 138 10.04 -1.44 10.10
CA ASP A 138 9.86 -2.87 10.43
C ASP A 138 9.36 -3.79 9.31
N HIS A 139 9.10 -3.26 8.11
CA HIS A 139 8.55 -3.99 6.96
C HIS A 139 7.22 -4.73 7.21
N LEU A 140 6.57 -4.59 8.36
CA LEU A 140 5.37 -5.36 8.67
C LEU A 140 4.12 -4.76 8.02
N VAL A 141 3.34 -5.59 7.34
CA VAL A 141 2.04 -5.21 6.79
C VAL A 141 0.98 -5.38 7.87
N ARG A 142 0.15 -4.36 8.07
CA ARG A 142 -0.87 -4.35 9.12
C ARG A 142 -2.25 -4.12 8.54
N HIS A 143 -3.21 -4.95 8.93
CA HIS A 143 -4.60 -4.87 8.48
C HIS A 143 -5.56 -4.90 9.68
N ILE A 144 -6.54 -4.00 9.70
CA ILE A 144 -7.62 -3.97 10.70
C ILE A 144 -8.84 -4.71 10.16
N GLY A 145 -9.42 -5.58 10.97
CA GLY A 145 -10.71 -6.17 10.66
C GLY A 145 -11.39 -6.72 11.90
N THR A 146 -12.31 -7.64 11.68
CA THR A 146 -12.99 -8.36 12.77
C THR A 146 -12.74 -9.86 12.66
N ASN A 147 -12.82 -10.57 13.79
CA ASN A 147 -12.88 -12.03 13.78
C ASN A 147 -14.32 -12.52 13.63
N ALA A 148 -14.47 -13.85 13.59
CA ALA A 148 -15.76 -14.51 13.45
C ALA A 148 -16.76 -14.19 14.59
N LEU A 149 -16.27 -13.69 15.73
CA LEU A 149 -17.07 -13.25 16.88
C LEU A 149 -17.41 -11.75 16.85
N GLY A 150 -16.95 -11.01 15.84
CA GLY A 150 -17.13 -9.56 15.74
C GLY A 150 -16.12 -8.74 16.55
N LEU A 151 -15.12 -9.38 17.16
CA LEU A 151 -14.07 -8.67 17.90
C LEU A 151 -13.09 -8.00 16.95
N ALA A 152 -12.65 -6.81 17.34
CA ALA A 152 -11.64 -6.05 16.65
C ALA A 152 -10.31 -6.81 16.63
N VAL A 153 -9.70 -6.90 15.45
CA VAL A 153 -8.45 -7.60 15.21
C VAL A 153 -7.52 -6.74 14.38
N ILE A 154 -6.24 -6.80 14.72
CA ILE A 154 -5.14 -6.38 13.85
C ILE A 154 -4.36 -7.61 13.40
N THR A 155 -4.19 -7.78 12.10
CA THR A 155 -3.33 -8.80 11.51
C THR A 155 -2.02 -8.14 11.12
N VAL A 156 -0.92 -8.68 11.63
CA VAL A 156 0.44 -8.30 11.27
C VAL A 156 1.00 -9.41 10.41
N SER A 157 1.48 -9.12 9.21
CA SER A 157 2.08 -10.09 8.30
C SER A 157 3.46 -9.64 7.87
N SER A 158 4.29 -10.61 7.45
CA SER A 158 5.53 -10.29 6.75
C SER A 158 5.24 -9.36 5.57
N PRO A 159 6.19 -8.48 5.23
CA PRO A 159 6.14 -7.80 3.94
C PRO A 159 6.06 -8.85 2.82
N THR A 160 5.30 -8.53 1.78
CA THR A 160 5.46 -9.20 0.50
C THR A 160 6.73 -8.65 -0.17
N PRO A 161 7.58 -9.49 -0.77
CA PRO A 161 8.69 -9.02 -1.60
C PRO A 161 8.22 -7.92 -2.55
N SER A 162 8.87 -6.76 -2.53
CA SER A 162 8.49 -5.60 -3.36
C SER A 162 9.70 -4.73 -3.70
N ILE A 163 9.52 -3.88 -4.71
CA ILE A 163 10.48 -2.84 -5.08
C ILE A 163 9.76 -1.49 -4.99
N ASP A 164 10.13 -0.69 -3.99
CA ASP A 164 9.51 0.60 -3.75
C ASP A 164 10.27 1.69 -4.51
N VAL A 165 9.54 2.54 -5.25
CA VAL A 165 10.12 3.75 -5.84
C VAL A 165 10.16 4.85 -4.78
N THR A 166 11.38 5.17 -4.31
CA THR A 166 11.62 6.15 -3.25
C THR A 166 11.81 7.57 -3.74
N SER A 167 12.31 7.73 -4.96
CA SER A 167 12.49 9.01 -5.60
C SER A 167 12.51 8.84 -7.11
N VAL A 168 11.96 9.84 -7.81
CA VAL A 168 12.08 10.00 -9.26
C VAL A 168 12.59 11.42 -9.49
N ASP A 169 13.84 11.53 -9.91
CA ASP A 169 14.47 12.79 -10.29
C ASP A 169 14.39 12.95 -11.82
N ALA A 170 13.57 13.91 -12.25
CA ALA A 170 13.43 14.31 -13.64
C ALA A 170 14.15 15.65 -13.89
N SER A 171 15.48 15.64 -13.77
CA SER A 171 16.36 16.80 -13.96
C SER A 171 17.18 16.71 -15.25
N LEU A 172 17.57 17.86 -15.80
CA LEU A 172 18.64 18.06 -16.80
C LEU A 172 18.95 16.83 -17.70
N TYR A 173 18.05 16.54 -18.65
CA TYR A 173 18.20 15.49 -19.68
C TYR A 173 18.20 14.02 -19.21
N ARG A 174 17.89 13.74 -17.94
CA ARG A 174 17.85 12.37 -17.40
C ARG A 174 16.61 12.12 -16.52
N ILE A 175 16.15 10.87 -16.51
CA ILE A 175 15.21 10.39 -15.49
C ILE A 175 15.98 9.40 -14.62
N ARG A 176 16.18 9.76 -13.35
CA ARG A 176 16.83 8.91 -12.36
C ARG A 176 15.80 8.38 -11.37
N LEU A 177 15.78 7.07 -11.16
CA LEU A 177 14.96 6.44 -10.14
C LEU A 177 15.85 6.00 -8.98
N THR A 178 15.37 6.22 -7.76
CA THR A 178 15.93 5.58 -6.55
C THR A 178 14.91 4.58 -6.06
N LEU A 179 15.29 3.32 -6.05
CA LEU A 179 14.47 2.19 -5.67
C LEU A 179 14.96 1.62 -4.35
N THR A 180 14.07 0.99 -3.60
CA THR A 180 14.47 0.19 -2.45
C THR A 180 13.78 -1.15 -2.47
N PRO A 181 14.57 -2.24 -2.57
CA PRO A 181 14.05 -3.58 -2.39
C PRO A 181 13.57 -3.82 -0.96
N VAL A 182 12.44 -4.52 -0.83
CA VAL A 182 11.87 -4.98 0.44
C VAL A 182 11.79 -6.50 0.37
N GLU A 183 12.50 -7.19 1.28
CA GLU A 183 12.61 -8.67 1.30
C GLU A 183 12.93 -9.29 -0.07
N THR A 184 13.71 -8.59 -0.89
CA THR A 184 14.09 -9.03 -2.22
C THR A 184 15.36 -8.35 -2.70
N THR A 185 15.87 -8.78 -3.84
CA THR A 185 17.04 -8.19 -4.50
C THR A 185 16.74 -7.97 -5.97
N VAL A 186 17.36 -6.93 -6.54
CA VAL A 186 17.28 -6.64 -7.99
C VAL A 186 18.36 -7.39 -8.74
N GLU A 187 17.98 -8.35 -9.58
CA GLU A 187 18.93 -9.10 -10.40
C GLU A 187 19.16 -8.38 -11.74
N ARG A 188 18.07 -7.96 -12.40
CA ARG A 188 18.12 -7.24 -13.68
C ARG A 188 17.02 -6.19 -13.76
N MET A 189 17.22 -5.22 -14.65
CA MET A 189 16.23 -4.18 -14.93
C MET A 189 16.16 -3.91 -16.43
N TRP A 190 14.95 -3.66 -16.92
CA TRP A 190 14.75 -3.20 -18.29
C TRP A 190 13.57 -2.23 -18.38
N THR A 191 13.62 -1.34 -19.37
CA THR A 191 12.41 -0.68 -19.85
C THR A 191 11.77 -1.58 -20.90
N HIS A 192 10.47 -1.79 -20.78
CA HIS A 192 9.67 -2.55 -21.72
C HIS A 192 8.62 -1.64 -22.34
N ARG A 193 8.51 -1.66 -23.67
CA ARG A 193 7.47 -0.92 -24.38
C ARG A 193 6.15 -1.67 -24.32
N ARG A 194 5.07 -0.99 -23.92
CA ARG A 194 3.75 -1.63 -23.73
C ARG A 194 3.17 -2.24 -25.03
N THR A 195 3.47 -1.65 -26.18
CA THR A 195 2.88 -2.03 -27.49
C THR A 195 3.66 -3.10 -28.24
N SER A 196 5.00 -3.13 -28.15
CA SER A 196 5.84 -3.97 -29.02
C SER A 196 6.61 -5.09 -28.32
N HIS A 197 6.46 -5.23 -26.99
CA HIS A 197 7.30 -6.11 -26.17
C HIS A 197 8.82 -5.85 -26.24
N THR A 198 9.28 -4.80 -26.94
CA THR A 198 10.69 -4.42 -27.02
C THR A 198 11.23 -4.13 -25.63
N ARG A 199 12.41 -4.67 -25.32
CA ARG A 199 13.08 -4.51 -24.03
C ARG A 199 14.43 -3.83 -24.23
N LEU A 200 14.71 -2.83 -23.41
CA LEU A 200 16.02 -2.19 -23.32
C LEU A 200 16.53 -2.39 -21.91
N GLU A 201 17.65 -3.10 -21.76
CA GLU A 201 18.29 -3.32 -20.47
C GLU A 201 18.77 -1.99 -19.87
N ILE A 202 18.63 -1.84 -18.56
CA ILE A 202 19.03 -0.63 -17.85
C ILE A 202 20.10 -1.00 -16.81
N PRO A 203 21.30 -0.40 -16.89
CA PRO A 203 22.30 -0.57 -15.84
C PRO A 203 21.82 0.11 -14.55
N PHE A 204 22.15 -0.49 -13.41
CA PHE A 204 21.83 0.07 -12.10
C PHE A 204 23.01 -0.06 -11.14
N HIS A 205 23.03 0.81 -10.13
CA HIS A 205 24.03 0.82 -9.08
C HIS A 205 23.38 0.59 -7.72
N ARG A 206 24.09 -0.08 -6.82
CA ARG A 206 23.64 -0.29 -5.44
C ARG A 206 24.42 0.64 -4.51
N ILE A 207 23.74 1.53 -3.80
CA ILE A 207 24.35 2.48 -2.85
C ILE A 207 23.55 2.43 -1.55
N SER A 208 24.19 2.03 -0.46
CA SER A 208 23.60 2.00 0.89
C SER A 208 22.23 1.29 0.95
N GLY A 209 22.11 0.14 0.27
CA GLY A 209 20.87 -0.65 0.21
C GLY A 209 19.80 -0.13 -0.75
N ALA A 210 20.00 1.06 -1.35
CA ALA A 210 19.16 1.55 -2.44
C ALA A 210 19.70 1.10 -3.80
N VAL A 211 18.81 0.99 -4.78
CA VAL A 211 19.14 0.76 -6.20
C VAL A 211 18.90 2.06 -6.95
N ILE A 212 19.94 2.59 -7.58
CA ILE A 212 19.89 3.84 -8.35
C ILE A 212 20.02 3.49 -9.83
N VAL A 213 19.12 4.03 -10.63
CA VAL A 213 19.04 3.74 -12.06
C VAL A 213 18.80 5.03 -12.85
N ASP A 214 19.56 5.23 -13.92
CA ASP A 214 19.32 6.28 -14.91
C ASP A 214 18.67 5.64 -16.14
N LEU A 215 17.49 6.13 -16.54
CA LEU A 215 16.78 5.56 -17.68
C LEU A 215 17.51 5.87 -19.00
N PRO A 216 17.59 4.93 -19.95
CA PRO A 216 18.35 5.07 -21.18
C PRO A 216 17.54 5.84 -22.25
N LEU A 217 17.22 7.11 -21.96
CA LEU A 217 16.25 7.90 -22.75
C LEU A 217 16.63 8.00 -24.24
N THR A 218 17.92 8.10 -24.57
CA THR A 218 18.39 8.13 -25.96
C THR A 218 18.11 6.81 -26.68
N ALA A 219 18.35 5.66 -26.04
CA ALA A 219 18.06 4.36 -26.62
C ALA A 219 16.54 4.16 -26.80
N MET A 220 15.74 4.60 -25.82
CA MET A 220 14.27 4.60 -25.91
C MET A 220 13.79 5.45 -27.10
N ALA A 221 14.35 6.65 -27.27
CA ALA A 221 14.02 7.54 -28.39
C ALA A 221 14.37 6.93 -29.75
N ASN A 222 15.58 6.40 -29.90
CA ASN A 222 16.05 5.78 -31.14
C ASN A 222 15.18 4.57 -31.51
N GLN A 223 14.84 3.74 -30.52
CA GLN A 223 13.98 2.58 -30.73
C GLN A 223 12.57 3.00 -31.16
N ALA A 224 11.99 4.01 -30.50
CA ALA A 224 10.68 4.55 -30.85
C ALA A 224 10.64 5.08 -32.30
N TYR A 225 11.70 5.77 -32.72
CA TYR A 225 11.85 6.31 -34.07
C TYR A 225 12.02 5.22 -35.12
N ALA A 226 12.86 4.21 -34.84
CA ALA A 226 13.06 3.06 -35.73
C ALA A 226 11.75 2.28 -35.98
N ASP A 227 10.87 2.26 -34.99
CA ASP A 227 9.58 1.57 -35.05
C ASP A 227 8.42 2.47 -35.54
N ASP A 228 8.68 3.72 -35.94
CA ASP A 228 7.71 4.71 -36.42
C ASP A 228 6.46 4.91 -35.51
N GLU A 229 6.64 4.92 -34.18
CA GLU A 229 5.52 5.14 -33.25
C GLU A 229 5.50 6.55 -32.69
N ALA A 230 4.36 7.23 -32.86
CA ALA A 230 4.25 8.65 -32.53
C ALA A 230 4.26 8.97 -31.01
N ASN A 231 3.88 8.03 -30.12
CA ASN A 231 3.83 8.30 -28.66
C ASN A 231 3.95 7.02 -27.80
N PRO A 232 5.12 6.37 -27.74
CA PRO A 232 5.24 5.13 -26.99
C PRO A 232 5.21 5.35 -25.47
N THR A 233 4.68 4.35 -24.77
CA THR A 233 4.72 4.27 -23.31
C THR A 233 5.66 3.15 -22.88
N TRP A 234 6.61 3.51 -22.02
CA TRP A 234 7.61 2.60 -21.48
C TRP A 234 7.30 2.29 -20.01
N GLU A 235 7.36 1.01 -19.64
CA GLU A 235 7.27 0.55 -18.25
C GLU A 235 8.64 0.07 -17.78
N VAL A 236 9.00 0.35 -16.54
CA VAL A 236 10.21 -0.22 -15.93
C VAL A 236 9.84 -1.52 -15.24
N VAL A 237 10.57 -2.58 -15.60
CA VAL A 237 10.40 -3.91 -15.04
C VAL A 237 11.69 -4.31 -14.34
N VAL A 238 11.53 -4.95 -13.19
CA VAL A 238 12.61 -5.44 -12.35
C VAL A 238 12.50 -6.95 -12.26
N GLU A 239 13.61 -7.65 -12.47
CA GLU A 239 13.73 -9.07 -12.20
C GLU A 239 14.28 -9.28 -10.80
N THR A 240 13.66 -10.21 -10.10
CA THR A 240 13.99 -10.61 -8.73
C THR A 240 14.01 -12.13 -8.67
N PRO A 241 14.56 -12.75 -7.61
CA PRO A 241 14.54 -14.21 -7.46
C PRO A 241 13.13 -14.83 -7.49
N ALA A 242 12.10 -14.06 -7.15
CA ALA A 242 10.70 -14.48 -7.19
C ALA A 242 10.02 -14.28 -8.56
N GLY A 243 10.75 -13.76 -9.54
CA GLY A 243 10.26 -13.45 -10.89
C GLY A 243 10.20 -11.95 -11.19
N HIS A 244 9.44 -11.61 -12.22
CA HIS A 244 9.34 -10.23 -12.73
C HIS A 244 8.35 -9.40 -11.91
N MET A 245 8.80 -8.22 -11.51
CA MET A 245 8.04 -7.24 -10.76
C MET A 245 7.95 -5.93 -11.53
N LYS A 246 6.75 -5.36 -11.60
CA LYS A 246 6.57 -3.98 -12.09
C LYS A 246 6.78 -3.02 -10.93
N LEU A 247 7.41 -1.88 -11.19
CA LEU A 247 7.57 -0.82 -10.20
C LEU A 247 6.19 -0.28 -9.80
N GLN A 248 5.80 -0.52 -8.56
CA GLN A 248 4.58 0.03 -7.98
C GLN A 248 4.91 1.28 -7.18
N ASN A 249 3.90 2.13 -7.00
CA ASN A 249 4.02 3.35 -6.23
C ASN A 249 4.41 3.03 -4.79
N GLY A 250 5.67 3.31 -4.47
CA GLY A 250 6.14 3.34 -3.09
C GLY A 250 5.58 4.60 -2.41
N LEU A 251 5.10 4.45 -1.19
CA LEU A 251 4.46 5.48 -0.35
C LEU A 251 5.24 6.78 -0.14
N SER A 252 6.50 6.78 -0.56
CA SER A 252 7.41 7.93 -0.66
C SER A 252 6.75 9.14 -1.32
N ASP A 253 5.97 8.94 -2.37
CA ASP A 253 5.34 10.05 -3.12
C ASP A 253 4.15 10.68 -2.38
N ILE A 254 3.55 9.99 -1.41
CA ILE A 254 2.48 10.55 -0.58
C ILE A 254 3.05 11.42 0.56
N ARG A 255 4.25 11.10 1.07
CA ARG A 255 4.92 11.93 2.09
C ARG A 255 5.36 13.29 1.60
N ASN A 256 5.61 13.42 0.29
CA ASN A 256 5.89 14.69 -0.35
C ASN A 256 4.93 14.87 -1.53
N PRO A 257 3.72 15.41 -1.32
CA PRO A 257 2.71 15.56 -2.37
C PRO A 257 3.20 16.38 -3.57
N ARG A 258 4.29 17.15 -3.44
CA ARG A 258 4.94 17.83 -4.58
C ARG A 258 5.57 16.85 -5.59
N ASN A 259 5.90 15.62 -5.20
CA ASN A 259 6.42 14.57 -6.08
C ASN A 259 5.31 13.77 -6.79
N ALA A 260 4.15 13.59 -6.14
CA ALA A 260 2.98 12.95 -6.74
C ALA A 260 2.31 13.82 -7.84
N VAL A 261 2.47 15.13 -7.76
CA VAL A 261 1.83 16.09 -8.67
C VAL A 261 2.74 16.31 -9.89
N ARG A 262 2.67 15.38 -10.85
CA ARG A 262 3.20 15.51 -12.22
C ARG A 262 4.71 15.78 -12.29
N TYR A 263 5.49 14.73 -12.54
CA TYR A 263 6.91 14.87 -12.88
C TYR A 263 7.11 15.80 -14.08
N LYS A 264 8.19 16.60 -13.99
CA LYS A 264 8.62 17.51 -15.05
C LYS A 264 8.90 16.72 -16.32
N SER A 265 8.46 17.24 -17.46
CA SER A 265 8.82 16.71 -18.76
C SER A 265 10.26 17.07 -19.13
N ILE A 266 10.95 16.12 -19.74
CA ILE A 266 12.34 16.26 -20.18
C ILE A 266 12.37 16.20 -21.69
N ARG A 267 12.99 17.18 -22.33
CA ARG A 267 13.22 17.16 -23.78
C ARG A 267 14.65 16.68 -24.03
N LEU A 268 14.82 15.67 -24.87
CA LEU A 268 16.15 15.33 -25.38
C LEU A 268 16.47 16.23 -26.57
N ALA A 269 17.47 17.10 -26.39
CA ALA A 269 18.03 17.86 -27.49
C ALA A 269 18.91 16.94 -28.37
N GLY A 270 18.96 17.21 -29.67
CA GLY A 270 19.83 16.48 -30.61
C GLY A 270 19.31 15.13 -31.09
N GLN A 271 18.08 14.72 -30.74
CA GLN A 271 17.45 13.51 -31.25
C GLN A 271 16.37 13.81 -32.32
N PRO A 272 16.20 12.97 -33.36
CA PRO A 272 15.12 13.08 -34.32
C PRO A 272 13.74 13.15 -33.63
N GLY A 273 12.83 14.00 -34.12
CA GLY A 273 11.50 14.20 -33.52
C GLY A 273 11.48 14.97 -32.19
N ARG A 274 12.66 15.33 -31.64
CA ARG A 274 12.84 16.07 -30.37
C ARG A 274 11.94 15.48 -29.26
N PRO A 275 12.20 14.23 -28.84
CA PRO A 275 11.31 13.49 -27.97
C PRO A 275 11.27 14.12 -26.58
N ILE A 276 10.07 14.10 -26.01
CA ILE A 276 9.73 14.61 -24.70
C ILE A 276 9.35 13.42 -23.83
N PHE A 277 10.11 13.16 -22.78
CA PHE A 277 9.84 12.11 -21.81
C PHE A 277 9.15 12.67 -20.57
N ARG A 278 8.19 11.93 -20.05
CA ARG A 278 7.48 12.30 -18.83
C ARG A 278 7.20 11.07 -17.98
N PRO A 279 7.81 10.95 -16.79
CA PRO A 279 7.41 9.95 -15.82
C PRO A 279 5.98 10.25 -15.31
N TYR A 280 5.19 9.22 -15.07
CA TYR A 280 3.88 9.34 -14.45
C TYR A 280 3.45 8.02 -13.80
N TRP A 281 2.50 8.11 -12.87
CA TRP A 281 1.86 6.96 -12.27
C TRP A 281 0.59 6.60 -13.06
N THR A 282 0.46 5.33 -13.45
CA THR A 282 -0.78 4.82 -14.07
C THR A 282 -1.90 4.71 -13.04
N LEU A 283 -3.14 4.50 -13.49
CA LEU A 283 -4.29 4.26 -12.61
C LEU A 283 -4.09 3.02 -11.71
N ASP A 284 -3.33 2.04 -12.18
CA ASP A 284 -2.95 0.84 -11.42
C ASP A 284 -1.74 1.07 -10.50
N ALA A 285 -1.37 2.32 -10.26
CA ALA A 285 -0.23 2.73 -9.43
C ALA A 285 1.12 2.17 -9.88
N ARG A 286 1.36 2.07 -11.19
CA ARG A 286 2.66 1.64 -11.77
C ARG A 286 3.42 2.82 -12.36
N LEU A 287 4.74 2.81 -12.25
CA LEU A 287 5.57 3.85 -12.86
C LEU A 287 5.68 3.59 -14.36
N ALA A 288 5.28 4.58 -15.15
CA ALA A 288 5.42 4.57 -16.60
C ALA A 288 6.11 5.85 -17.07
N ILE A 289 6.70 5.78 -18.26
CA ILE A 289 7.35 6.90 -18.92
C ILE A 289 6.67 7.09 -20.27
N GLU A 290 5.97 8.20 -20.39
CA GLU A 290 5.36 8.64 -21.64
C GLU A 290 6.45 9.31 -22.49
N GLN A 291 6.56 8.91 -23.76
CA GLN A 291 7.35 9.61 -24.75
C GLN A 291 6.41 10.28 -25.74
N ARG A 292 6.60 11.59 -25.98
CA ARG A 292 5.89 12.36 -27.00
C ARG A 292 6.87 12.94 -28.00
N SER A 293 6.53 12.91 -29.28
CA SER A 293 7.28 13.64 -30.31
C SER A 293 6.76 15.08 -30.41
N SER A 294 7.66 16.06 -30.56
CA SER A 294 7.26 17.49 -30.60
C SER A 294 6.89 17.98 -32.00
N THR A 295 7.13 17.19 -33.05
CA THR A 295 6.81 17.55 -34.42
C THR A 295 5.39 17.14 -34.80
N LYS A 296 4.53 18.15 -35.01
CA LYS A 296 3.37 18.03 -35.90
C LYS A 296 3.91 17.74 -37.31
N PRO A 297 3.39 16.76 -38.06
CA PRO A 297 3.81 16.56 -39.45
C PRO A 297 3.53 17.86 -40.21
N THR A 298 4.56 18.43 -40.82
CA THR A 298 4.38 19.53 -41.78
C THR A 298 3.83 18.87 -43.04
N PRO A 299 2.61 19.18 -43.51
CA PRO A 299 2.17 18.67 -44.79
C PRO A 299 3.10 19.24 -45.85
N THR A 300 3.84 18.36 -46.52
CA THR A 300 4.60 18.71 -47.71
C THR A 300 3.60 19.06 -48.79
N THR A 301 3.29 20.35 -48.95
CA THR A 301 2.60 20.85 -50.13
C THR A 301 3.56 20.71 -51.30
N THR A 302 3.40 19.64 -52.09
CA THR A 302 4.01 19.52 -53.40
C THR A 302 3.45 20.66 -54.26
N ALA A 303 4.20 21.75 -54.39
CA ALA A 303 3.91 22.78 -55.36
C ALA A 303 4.09 22.15 -56.75
N GLY A 304 2.97 21.92 -57.44
CA GLY A 304 2.98 21.56 -58.85
C GLY A 304 3.59 22.72 -59.65
N SER A 305 4.61 22.40 -60.45
CA SER A 305 5.08 23.29 -61.51
C SER A 305 3.94 23.52 -62.52
N PRO A 306 3.61 24.78 -62.87
CA PRO A 306 2.80 25.03 -64.05
C PRO A 306 3.68 24.84 -65.31
N VAL A 307 3.11 24.16 -66.30
CA VAL A 307 3.54 24.16 -67.70
C VAL A 307 2.85 25.31 -68.42
#